data_AF-A0A090VWB9-F1
#
_entry.id   AF-A0A090VWB9-F1
#
_cell.length_a   1.000
_cell.length_b   1.000
_cell.length_c   1.000
_cell.angle_alpha   90.00
_cell.angle_beta   90.00
_cell.angle_gamma   90.00
#
_symmetry.space_group_name_H-M   'P 1'
#
loop_
_entity.id
_entity.type
_entity.pdbx_description
1 polymer ?
#
loop_
_entity_poly.entity_id
_entity_poly.type
_entity_poly.pdbx_seq_one_letter_code
_entity_poly.pdbx_strand_id
1 'polypeptide(L)'
;MKAWGRRRLTFELKQKDISKVNINQALAEIDNAEYIEVFNGLAEKKANTMTETSTLKKKRKLIDYLLYRGWESHLVYEKTKELFG
;
A
#
# COMPACT_ATOMS: atom_id res chain seq x y z
N MET A 1 -10.20 9.23 -0.46
CA MET A 1 -9.62 8.27 -1.43
C MET A 1 -9.24 6.97 -0.73
N LYS A 2 -9.71 5.82 -1.20
CA LYS A 2 -9.29 4.52 -0.67
C LYS A 2 -7.94 4.18 -1.32
N ALA A 3 -6.84 4.52 -0.65
CA ALA A 3 -5.48 4.21 -1.11
C ALA A 3 -5.22 2.69 -0.96
N TRP A 4 -5.40 1.97 -2.07
CA TRP A 4 -5.27 0.52 -2.20
C TRP A 4 -4.07 0.19 -3.10
N GLY A 5 -3.33 -0.85 -2.73
CA GLY A 5 -2.26 -1.33 -3.60
C GLY A 5 -2.77 -2.15 -4.78
N ARG A 6 -1.90 -2.38 -5.77
CA ARG A 6 -2.26 -3.09 -7.02
C ARG A 6 -2.86 -4.47 -6.79
N ARG A 7 -2.44 -5.19 -5.74
CA ARG A 7 -3.03 -6.50 -5.41
C ARG A 7 -4.50 -6.39 -5.03
N ARG A 8 -4.86 -5.37 -4.23
CA ARG A 8 -6.25 -5.15 -3.83
C ARG A 8 -7.06 -4.61 -5.00
N LEU A 9 -6.51 -3.68 -5.79
CA LEU A 9 -7.16 -3.20 -7.02
C LEU A 9 -7.47 -4.36 -7.98
N THR A 10 -6.50 -5.25 -8.21
CA THR A 10 -6.68 -6.46 -9.03
C THR A 10 -7.81 -7.33 -8.49
N PHE A 11 -7.85 -7.56 -7.18
CA PHE A 11 -8.86 -8.41 -6.54
C PHE A 11 -10.28 -7.83 -6.67
N GLU A 12 -10.43 -6.52 -6.45
CA GLU A 12 -11.71 -5.82 -6.57
C GLU A 12 -12.20 -5.79 -8.02
N LEU A 13 -11.32 -5.61 -8.99
CA LEU A 13 -11.67 -5.66 -10.42
C LEU A 13 -12.03 -7.08 -10.86
N LYS A 14 -11.33 -8.11 -10.36
CA LYS A 14 -11.69 -9.51 -10.61
C LYS A 14 -13.07 -9.87 -10.06
N GLN A 15 -13.43 -9.37 -8.88
CA GLN A 15 -14.77 -9.57 -8.31
C GLN A 15 -15.89 -8.90 -9.11
N LYS A 16 -15.56 -7.96 -9.99
CA LYS A 16 -16.49 -7.32 -10.93
C LYS A 16 -16.53 -8.02 -12.29
N ASP A 17 -16.03 -9.26 -12.38
CA ASP A 17 -15.93 -10.05 -13.62
C ASP A 17 -15.15 -9.36 -14.75
N ILE A 18 -14.24 -8.46 -14.41
CA ILE A 18 -13.39 -7.79 -15.40
C ILE A 18 -12.29 -8.77 -15.83
N SER A 19 -12.10 -8.89 -17.15
CA SER A 19 -11.09 -9.78 -17.73
C SER A 19 -9.67 -9.40 -17.26
N LYS A 20 -8.81 -10.41 -17.11
CA LYS A 20 -7.40 -10.21 -16.70
C LYS A 20 -6.66 -9.20 -17.59
N VAL A 21 -6.96 -9.18 -18.89
CA VAL A 21 -6.35 -8.27 -19.87
C VAL A 21 -6.71 -6.82 -19.55
N ASN A 22 -7.99 -6.54 -19.33
CA ASN A 22 -8.47 -5.20 -19.00
C ASN A 22 -7.94 -4.72 -17.65
N ILE A 23 -7.81 -5.63 -16.67
CA ILE A 23 -7.20 -5.30 -15.38
C ILE A 23 -5.74 -4.89 -15.54
N ASN A 24 -4.96 -5.67 -16.31
CA ASN A 24 -3.56 -5.35 -16.55
C ASN A 24 -3.40 -4.01 -17.27
N GLN A 25 -4.26 -3.72 -18.25
CA GLN A 25 -4.29 -2.45 -18.96
C GLN A 25 -4.58 -1.28 -18.01
N ALA A 26 -5.64 -1.39 -17.20
CA ALA A 26 -5.99 -0.36 -16.21
C ALA A 26 -4.88 -0.14 -15.16
N LEU A 27 -4.17 -1.20 -14.75
CA LEU A 27 -3.04 -1.08 -13.83
C LEU A 27 -1.78 -0.50 -14.48
N ALA A 28 -1.63 -0.63 -15.80
CA ALA A 28 -0.51 -0.06 -16.55
C ALA A 28 -0.70 1.44 -16.81
N GLU A 29 -1.95 1.91 -16.85
CA GLU A 29 -2.31 3.33 -16.96
C GLU A 29 -2.05 4.11 -15.66
N ILE A 30 -1.86 3.42 -14.53
CA ILE A 30 -1.51 4.06 -13.26
C ILE A 30 -0.09 4.61 -13.35
N ASP A 31 0.03 5.92 -13.22
CA ASP A 31 1.33 6.57 -13.11
C ASP A 31 2.08 6.06 -11.86
N ASN A 32 3.33 5.62 -12.08
CA ASN A 32 4.12 5.04 -11.00
C ASN A 32 4.50 6.09 -9.94
N ALA A 33 4.74 7.35 -10.33
CA ALA A 33 5.11 8.38 -9.37
C ALA A 33 3.91 8.72 -8.48
N GLU A 34 2.72 8.95 -9.07
CA GLU A 34 1.48 9.19 -8.32
C GLU A 34 1.15 8.00 -7.40
N TYR A 35 1.31 6.77 -7.88
CA TYR A 35 1.08 5.56 -7.08
C TYR A 35 1.97 5.52 -5.83
N ILE A 36 3.25 5.84 -5.99
CA ILE A 36 4.22 5.88 -4.89
C ILE A 36 3.96 7.07 -3.95
N GLU A 37 3.56 8.23 -4.46
CA GLU A 37 3.17 9.37 -3.62
C GLU A 37 1.96 9.04 -2.75
N VAL A 38 0.93 8.40 -3.31
CA VAL A 38 -0.25 7.95 -2.55
C VAL A 38 0.15 6.94 -1.48
N PHE A 39 1.05 6.00 -1.80
CA PHE A 39 1.58 5.04 -0.85
C PHE A 39 2.32 5.73 0.31
N ASN A 40 3.25 6.62 -0.01
CA ASN A 40 4.07 7.35 0.96
C ASN A 40 3.20 8.20 1.89
N GLY A 41 2.29 8.99 1.32
CA GLY A 41 1.37 9.81 2.09
C GLY A 41 0.46 8.98 3.00
N LEU A 42 0.04 7.79 2.57
CA LEU A 42 -0.73 6.86 3.43
C LEU A 42 0.12 6.32 4.58
N ALA A 43 1.34 5.85 4.27
CA ALA A 43 2.25 5.27 5.24
C ALA A 43 2.65 6.28 6.33
N GLU A 44 2.99 7.51 5.93
CA GLU A 44 3.35 8.60 6.83
C GLU A 44 2.17 9.03 7.70
N LYS A 45 0.98 9.23 7.10
CA LYS A 45 -0.24 9.52 7.88
C LYS A 45 -0.49 8.43 8.91
N LYS A 46 -0.36 7.15 8.53
CA LYS A 46 -0.54 6.05 9.47
C LYS A 46 0.52 6.09 10.58
N ALA A 47 1.79 6.23 10.24
CA ALA A 47 2.90 6.30 11.21
C ALA A 47 2.73 7.45 12.21
N ASN A 48 2.29 8.62 11.74
CA ASN A 48 2.05 9.80 12.58
C ASN A 48 0.89 9.61 13.56
N THR A 49 -0.10 8.78 13.22
CA THR A 49 -1.23 8.46 14.13
C THR A 49 -0.86 7.42 15.21
N MET A 50 0.33 6.81 15.15
CA MET A 50 0.70 5.73 16.05
C MET A 50 1.37 6.24 17.31
N THR A 51 0.72 5.99 18.45
CA THR A 51 1.14 6.43 19.79
C THR A 51 2.00 5.41 20.53
N GLU A 52 2.29 4.26 19.92
CA GLU A 52 3.11 3.23 20.55
C GLU A 52 4.52 3.74 20.91
N THR A 53 5.07 3.29 22.02
CA THR A 53 6.45 3.62 22.43
C THR A 53 7.49 2.72 21.76
N SER A 54 7.15 1.46 21.50
CA SER A 54 8.09 0.49 20.92
C SER A 54 8.15 0.57 19.40
N THR A 55 9.34 0.88 18.87
CA THR A 55 9.63 0.91 17.43
C THR A 55 9.29 -0.41 16.75
N LEU A 56 9.54 -1.56 17.39
CA LEU A 56 9.21 -2.88 16.84
C LEU A 56 7.68 -3.06 16.67
N LYS A 57 6.90 -2.62 17.66
CA LYS A 57 5.43 -2.64 17.58
C LYS A 57 4.92 -1.69 16.50
N LYS A 58 5.55 -0.52 16.34
CA LYS A 58 5.22 0.41 15.24
C LYS A 58 5.47 -0.21 13.86
N LYS A 59 6.67 -0.76 13.65
CA LYS A 59 7.03 -1.44 12.39
C LYS A 59 6.01 -2.50 12.02
N ARG A 60 5.71 -3.41 12.94
CA ARG A 60 4.73 -4.48 12.72
C ARG A 60 3.34 -3.95 12.37
N LYS A 61 2.82 -3.00 13.16
CA LYS A 61 1.50 -2.40 12.91
C LYS A 61 1.41 -1.68 11.56
N LEU A 62 2.46 -0.97 11.14
CA LEU A 62 2.49 -0.31 9.84
C LEU A 62 2.53 -1.34 8.69
N ILE A 63 3.41 -2.35 8.81
CA ILE A 63 3.52 -3.43 7.82
C ILE A 63 2.18 -4.15 7.66
N ASP A 64 1.58 -4.61 8.76
CA ASP A 64 0.31 -5.34 8.76
C ASP A 64 -0.80 -4.49 8.11
N TYR A 65 -0.84 -3.18 8.42
CA TYR A 65 -1.82 -2.25 7.86
C TYR A 65 -1.68 -2.06 6.35
N LEU A 66 -0.47 -1.88 5.84
CA LEU A 66 -0.23 -1.63 4.41
C LEU A 66 -0.41 -2.92 3.60
N LEU A 67 0.08 -4.06 4.10
CA LEU A 67 -0.12 -5.36 3.45
C LEU A 67 -1.61 -5.73 3.36
N TYR A 68 -2.38 -5.49 4.42
CA TYR A 68 -3.84 -5.70 4.40
C TYR A 68 -4.55 -4.89 3.30
N ARG A 69 -4.03 -3.70 2.99
CA ARG A 69 -4.52 -2.85 1.89
C ARG A 69 -4.02 -3.25 0.50
N GLY A 70 -3.28 -4.36 0.41
CA GLY A 70 -2.79 -4.93 -0.83
C GLY A 70 -1.60 -4.20 -1.46
N TRP A 71 -0.88 -3.40 -0.67
CA TRP A 71 0.39 -2.81 -1.09
C TRP A 71 1.47 -3.87 -1.23
N GLU A 72 2.39 -3.65 -2.15
CA GLU A 72 3.47 -4.56 -2.46
C GLU A 72 4.47 -4.64 -1.31
N SER A 73 4.90 -5.86 -0.98
CA SER A 73 5.74 -6.11 0.18
C SER A 73 7.06 -5.33 0.15
N HIS A 74 7.69 -5.19 -1.03
CA HIS A 74 8.93 -4.43 -1.16
C HIS A 74 8.75 -2.96 -0.74
N LEU A 75 7.72 -2.28 -1.26
CA LEU A 75 7.38 -0.90 -0.87
C LEU A 75 7.12 -0.79 0.63
N VAL A 76 6.37 -1.74 1.19
CA VAL A 76 6.02 -1.76 2.61
C VAL A 76 7.27 -1.88 3.49
N TYR A 77 8.16 -2.82 3.19
CA TYR A 77 9.37 -3.03 3.98
C TYR A 77 10.37 -1.88 3.85
N GLU A 78 10.54 -1.35 2.64
CA GLU A 78 11.40 -0.18 2.38
C GLU A 78 10.91 1.05 3.16
N LYS A 79 9.64 1.42 3.04
CA LYS A 79 9.09 2.58 3.75
C LYS A 79 9.05 2.39 5.26
N THR A 80 8.81 1.17 5.74
CA THR A 80 8.87 0.88 7.17
C THR A 80 10.30 1.02 7.71
N LYS A 81 11.31 0.63 6.93
CA LYS A 81 12.72 0.84 7.25
C LYS A 81 13.10 2.32 7.17
N GLU A 82 12.54 3.09 6.24
CA GLU A 82 12.77 4.53 6.15
C GLU A 82 12.21 5.28 7.38
N LEU A 83 10.97 4.97 7.79
CA LEU A 83 10.28 5.69 8.87
C LEU A 83 10.73 5.32 10.29
N PHE A 84 11.28 4.13 10.47
CA PHE A 84 11.60 3.58 11.79
C PHE A 84 12.99 2.91 11.85
N GLY A 85 13.79 3.10 10.79
CA GLY A 85 15.16 2.57 10.66
C GLY A 85 16.12 3.12 11.67
#